data_AF-A0A363MYP4-F1
#
_entry.id   AF-A0A363MYP4-F1
#
_cell.length_a   1.000
_cell.length_b   1.000
_cell.length_c   1.000
_cell.angle_alpha   90.00
_cell.angle_beta   90.00
_cell.angle_gamma   90.00
#
_symmetry.space_group_name_H-M   'P 1'
#
loop_
_entity.id
_entity.type
_entity.pdbx_description
1 polymer ?
#
loop_
_entity_poly.entity_id
_entity_poly.type
_entity_poly.pdbx_seq_one_letter_code
_entity_poly.pdbx_strand_id
1 'polypeptide(L)'
;MAKTIIQFEESLFTETDGSKFNKTKDKLIKSFSQTDREKIIEILMEYSRTGSMPHWRNFLLTDILELIQENETQYADFFQWTITQPELTYWGIDGLIKVLGRKSYDTVINLVLNETLSTETRAKAIKSIAVYSKQPFDRDFPKDPGYWKIENFRIDEILNWQKQGYKDGVGYEKPTIHPSLKNPKTELEKAVSKLDALLKKEREEDQDLSNPSNWLVVANENQINEIQKKWILPENYLLFLQNFSPVNVFIDKDAFFQGLTLYGAADLIKNQSGYSLNGITGEVFKDWPTNYIVIADSGADPFCIDIADITINDAPIYTSTHGAGKWEFEKYAGSFVDFLKNITE
;
A
#
# COMPACT_ATOMS: atom_id res chain seq x y z
N MET A 1 18.39 -35.99 -11.35
CA MET A 1 19.39 -35.20 -10.62
C MET A 1 18.81 -33.80 -10.40
N ALA A 2 19.00 -33.21 -9.22
CA ALA A 2 18.68 -31.80 -9.01
C ALA A 2 19.57 -30.93 -9.91
N LYS A 3 19.03 -29.85 -10.47
CA LYS A 3 19.82 -28.90 -11.27
C LYS A 3 20.88 -28.22 -10.38
N THR A 4 22.07 -28.01 -10.91
CA THR A 4 23.10 -27.17 -10.26
C THR A 4 22.80 -25.68 -10.47
N ILE A 5 23.44 -24.80 -9.70
CA ILE A 5 23.32 -23.33 -9.87
C ILE A 5 23.63 -22.90 -11.31
N ILE A 6 24.72 -23.43 -11.89
CA ILE A 6 25.12 -23.12 -13.29
C ILE A 6 24.01 -23.52 -14.27
N GLN A 7 23.38 -24.68 -14.09
CA GLN A 7 22.27 -25.11 -14.95
C GLN A 7 21.03 -24.23 -14.80
N PHE A 8 20.79 -23.66 -13.60
CA PHE A 8 19.73 -22.68 -13.40
C PHE A 8 20.06 -21.35 -14.07
N GLU A 9 21.29 -20.85 -13.91
CA GLU A 9 21.78 -19.63 -14.56
C GLU A 9 21.64 -19.72 -16.08
N GLU A 10 22.17 -20.77 -16.71
CA GLU A 10 22.03 -21.01 -18.16
C GLU A 10 20.56 -21.04 -18.59
N SER A 11 19.70 -21.69 -17.79
CA SER A 11 18.26 -21.74 -18.07
C SER A 11 17.62 -20.36 -17.99
N LEU A 12 17.98 -19.52 -17.02
CA LEU A 12 17.42 -18.17 -16.87
C LEU A 12 17.80 -17.28 -18.06
N PHE A 13 19.07 -17.30 -18.46
CA PHE A 13 19.59 -16.44 -19.54
C PHE A 13 19.14 -16.85 -20.95
N THR A 14 18.72 -18.10 -21.13
CA THR A 14 18.23 -18.60 -22.42
C THR A 14 16.70 -18.66 -22.52
N GLU A 15 15.99 -18.45 -21.41
CA GLU A 15 14.52 -18.48 -21.39
C GLU A 15 13.91 -17.24 -22.06
N THR A 16 12.81 -17.47 -22.77
CA THR A 16 12.03 -16.44 -23.49
C THR A 16 10.57 -16.40 -23.04
N ASP A 17 10.11 -17.41 -22.31
CA ASP A 17 8.80 -17.48 -21.68
C ASP A 17 8.86 -16.95 -20.24
N GLY A 18 8.15 -15.85 -19.97
CA GLY A 18 8.14 -15.22 -18.65
C GLY A 18 7.61 -16.11 -17.52
N SER A 19 6.65 -17.01 -17.78
CA SER A 19 6.13 -17.92 -16.76
C SER A 19 7.16 -18.98 -16.37
N LYS A 20 7.88 -19.52 -17.35
CA LYS A 20 8.98 -20.45 -17.10
C LYS A 20 10.17 -19.77 -16.45
N PHE A 21 10.46 -18.52 -16.84
CA PHE A 21 11.49 -17.71 -16.19
C PHE A 21 11.21 -17.56 -14.71
N ASN A 22 9.99 -17.12 -14.35
CA ASN A 22 9.60 -16.96 -12.95
C ASN A 22 9.76 -18.27 -12.15
N LYS A 23 9.20 -19.38 -12.68
CA LYS A 23 9.31 -20.69 -12.04
C LYS A 23 10.75 -21.17 -11.89
N THR A 24 11.63 -20.81 -12.81
CA THR A 24 13.05 -21.17 -12.77
C THR A 24 13.79 -20.32 -11.74
N LYS A 25 13.52 -19.01 -11.70
CA LYS A 25 14.04 -18.05 -10.72
C LYS A 25 13.65 -18.46 -9.30
N ASP A 26 12.36 -18.71 -9.05
CA ASP A 26 11.86 -19.09 -7.72
C ASP A 26 12.50 -20.38 -7.23
N LYS A 27 12.70 -21.36 -8.12
CA LYS A 27 13.40 -22.61 -7.79
C LYS A 27 14.87 -22.38 -7.48
N LEU A 28 15.57 -21.54 -8.23
CA LEU A 28 16.97 -21.18 -7.96
C LEU A 28 17.09 -20.57 -6.55
N ILE A 29 16.29 -19.55 -6.24
CA ILE A 29 16.30 -18.88 -4.94
C ILE A 29 15.97 -19.87 -3.82
N LYS A 30 14.87 -20.64 -3.96
CA LYS A 30 14.45 -21.60 -2.94
C LYS A 30 15.48 -22.69 -2.68
N SER A 31 16.18 -23.16 -3.71
CA SER A 31 17.14 -24.25 -3.58
C SER A 31 18.49 -23.82 -3.00
N PHE A 32 18.91 -22.56 -3.19
CA PHE A 32 20.30 -22.16 -2.94
C PHE A 32 20.48 -20.87 -2.13
N SER A 33 19.43 -20.12 -1.80
CA SER A 33 19.55 -18.88 -1.03
C SER A 33 20.17 -19.05 0.37
N GLN A 34 20.07 -20.24 0.97
CA GLN A 34 20.64 -20.52 2.29
C GLN A 34 22.10 -21.00 2.24
N THR A 35 22.56 -21.54 1.11
CA THR A 35 23.91 -22.12 0.97
C THR A 35 24.84 -21.27 0.11
N ASP A 36 24.30 -20.60 -0.91
CA ASP A 36 25.06 -19.91 -1.96
C ASP A 36 24.46 -18.52 -2.26
N ARG A 37 23.95 -17.84 -1.22
CA ARG A 37 23.24 -16.56 -1.29
C ARG A 37 23.92 -15.52 -2.20
N GLU A 38 25.21 -15.31 -2.00
CA GLU A 38 25.99 -14.32 -2.76
C GLU A 38 26.02 -14.66 -4.25
N LYS A 39 26.16 -15.94 -4.59
CA LYS A 39 26.15 -16.39 -5.98
C LYS A 39 24.78 -16.18 -6.63
N ILE A 40 23.70 -16.37 -5.87
CA ILE A 40 22.35 -16.09 -6.36
C ILE A 40 22.19 -14.60 -6.63
N ILE A 41 22.62 -13.73 -5.70
CA ILE A 41 22.57 -12.28 -5.89
C ILE A 41 23.35 -11.87 -7.15
N GLU A 42 24.55 -12.39 -7.36
CA GLU A 42 25.35 -12.13 -8.58
C GLU A 42 24.59 -12.48 -9.86
N ILE A 43 23.96 -13.65 -9.92
CA ILE A 43 23.19 -14.12 -11.09
C ILE A 43 22.02 -13.17 -11.38
N LEU A 44 21.26 -12.80 -10.35
CA LEU A 44 20.10 -11.91 -10.51
C LEU A 44 20.54 -10.48 -10.89
N MET A 45 21.64 -10.00 -10.32
CA MET A 45 22.23 -8.70 -10.68
C MET A 45 22.72 -8.69 -12.12
N GLU A 46 23.37 -9.76 -12.58
CA GLU A 46 23.82 -9.88 -13.97
C GLU A 46 22.63 -9.94 -14.93
N TYR A 47 21.59 -10.71 -14.59
CA TYR A 47 20.38 -10.75 -15.42
C TYR A 47 19.69 -9.38 -15.46
N SER A 48 19.67 -8.64 -14.36
CA SER A 48 19.13 -7.28 -14.31
C SER A 48 19.87 -6.32 -15.27
N ARG A 49 21.17 -6.57 -15.52
CA ARG A 49 21.97 -5.78 -16.49
C ARG A 49 21.74 -6.20 -17.93
N THR A 50 21.82 -7.50 -18.21
CA THR A 50 22.00 -8.02 -19.58
C THR A 50 20.87 -8.93 -20.06
N GLY A 51 19.96 -9.33 -19.17
CA GLY A 51 18.90 -10.30 -19.45
C GLY A 51 17.98 -9.90 -20.60
N SER A 52 17.55 -10.85 -21.41
CA SER A 52 16.82 -10.61 -22.66
C SER A 52 15.39 -10.08 -22.48
N MET A 53 14.79 -10.24 -21.29
CA MET A 53 13.42 -9.81 -21.00
C MET A 53 13.40 -8.53 -20.13
N PRO A 54 13.15 -7.33 -20.70
CA PRO A 54 13.29 -6.07 -19.98
C PRO A 54 12.39 -5.95 -18.74
N HIS A 55 11.13 -6.39 -18.83
CA HIS A 55 10.20 -6.31 -17.70
C HIS A 55 10.67 -7.13 -16.49
N TRP A 56 11.30 -8.28 -16.71
CA TRP A 56 11.85 -9.11 -15.64
C TRP A 56 13.03 -8.47 -14.93
N ARG A 57 13.82 -7.64 -15.61
CA ARG A 57 14.98 -6.96 -14.98
C ARG A 57 14.55 -6.12 -13.77
N ASN A 58 13.43 -5.42 -13.88
CA ASN A 58 12.89 -4.61 -12.79
C ASN A 58 12.32 -5.48 -11.66
N PHE A 59 11.57 -6.54 -12.00
CA PHE A 59 11.00 -7.46 -11.00
C PHE A 59 12.07 -8.18 -10.17
N LEU A 60 13.24 -8.47 -10.75
CA LEU A 60 14.34 -9.09 -10.00
C LEU A 60 14.88 -8.23 -8.86
N LEU A 61 14.68 -6.91 -8.89
CA LEU A 61 15.18 -6.05 -7.83
C LEU A 61 14.50 -6.33 -6.48
N THR A 62 13.23 -6.75 -6.47
CA THR A 62 12.56 -7.15 -5.23
C THR A 62 13.16 -8.44 -4.67
N ASP A 63 13.46 -9.42 -5.53
CA ASP A 63 14.13 -10.67 -5.12
C ASP A 63 15.54 -10.39 -4.57
N ILE A 64 16.30 -9.50 -5.22
CA ILE A 64 17.63 -9.09 -4.75
C ILE A 64 17.51 -8.38 -3.40
N LEU A 65 16.53 -7.49 -3.23
CA LEU A 65 16.26 -6.79 -1.98
C LEU A 65 15.96 -7.74 -0.82
N GLU A 66 15.25 -8.83 -1.05
CA GLU A 66 15.00 -9.86 -0.03
C GLU A 66 16.26 -10.63 0.38
N LEU A 67 17.20 -10.82 -0.56
CA LEU A 67 18.44 -11.58 -0.33
C LEU A 67 19.54 -10.75 0.34
N ILE A 68 19.67 -9.46 0.01
CA ILE A 68 20.72 -8.60 0.58
C ILE A 68 20.37 -8.18 2.02
N GLN A 69 21.40 -7.99 2.83
CA GLN A 69 21.29 -7.44 4.18
C GLN A 69 21.66 -5.95 4.23
N GLU A 70 21.26 -5.29 5.31
CA GLU A 70 21.59 -3.89 5.53
C GLU A 70 23.11 -3.69 5.60
N ASN A 71 23.60 -2.60 5.00
CA ASN A 71 25.01 -2.22 4.97
C ASN A 71 25.96 -3.19 4.25
N GLU A 72 25.46 -4.09 3.40
CA GLU A 72 26.29 -4.90 2.49
C GLU A 72 26.82 -4.05 1.32
N THR A 73 27.79 -3.19 1.62
CA THR A 73 28.32 -2.18 0.69
C THR A 73 28.96 -2.76 -0.58
N GLN A 74 29.28 -4.05 -0.64
CA GLN A 74 29.78 -4.69 -1.85
C GLN A 74 28.78 -4.64 -3.02
N TYR A 75 27.49 -4.44 -2.74
CA TYR A 75 26.45 -4.29 -3.77
C TYR A 75 26.15 -2.83 -4.11
N ALA A 76 26.84 -1.86 -3.50
CA ALA A 76 26.57 -0.43 -3.70
C ALA A 76 26.72 0.00 -5.16
N ASP A 77 27.75 -0.45 -5.87
CA ASP A 77 27.99 -0.07 -7.26
C ASP A 77 26.85 -0.51 -8.19
N PHE A 78 26.23 -1.65 -7.89
CA PHE A 78 25.05 -2.10 -8.64
C PHE A 78 23.86 -1.18 -8.41
N PHE A 79 23.54 -0.84 -7.16
CA PHE A 79 22.41 0.04 -6.88
C PHE A 79 22.65 1.49 -7.28
N GLN A 80 23.90 1.95 -7.30
CA GLN A 80 24.27 3.22 -7.91
C GLN A 80 24.02 3.20 -9.42
N TRP A 81 24.31 2.08 -10.09
CA TRP A 81 23.99 1.92 -11.51
C TRP A 81 22.47 1.86 -11.74
N THR A 82 21.70 1.11 -10.95
CA THR A 82 20.24 0.96 -11.19
C THR A 82 19.49 2.28 -11.11
N ILE A 83 19.86 3.21 -10.22
CA ILE A 83 19.23 4.53 -10.13
C ILE A 83 19.54 5.47 -11.31
N THR A 84 20.46 5.07 -12.21
CA THR A 84 20.73 5.79 -13.46
C THR A 84 19.94 5.22 -14.65
N GLN A 85 19.30 4.06 -14.47
CA GLN A 85 18.50 3.39 -15.50
C GLN A 85 17.02 3.66 -15.24
N PRO A 86 16.30 4.38 -16.12
CA PRO A 86 14.91 4.77 -15.89
C PRO A 86 13.99 3.62 -15.50
N GLU A 87 14.16 2.45 -16.12
CA GLU A 87 13.34 1.26 -15.90
C GLU A 87 13.64 0.49 -14.61
N LEU A 88 14.75 0.79 -13.93
CA LEU A 88 15.19 0.13 -12.68
C LEU A 88 15.18 1.06 -11.47
N THR A 89 15.08 2.37 -11.71
CA THR A 89 15.29 3.38 -10.67
C THR A 89 14.34 3.21 -9.49
N TYR A 90 13.08 2.86 -9.75
CA TYR A 90 12.04 2.76 -8.73
C TYR A 90 12.42 1.80 -7.58
N TRP A 91 12.80 0.56 -7.89
CA TRP A 91 13.28 -0.40 -6.87
C TRP A 91 14.76 -0.22 -6.54
N GLY A 92 15.55 0.37 -7.45
CA GLY A 92 16.95 0.69 -7.22
C GLY A 92 17.17 1.63 -6.02
N ILE A 93 16.23 2.55 -5.79
CA ILE A 93 16.24 3.47 -4.63
C ILE A 93 16.31 2.70 -3.30
N ASP A 94 15.44 1.71 -3.10
CA ASP A 94 15.40 0.95 -1.84
C ASP A 94 16.71 0.21 -1.61
N GLY A 95 17.26 -0.39 -2.67
CA GLY A 95 18.49 -1.15 -2.57
C GLY A 95 19.68 -0.26 -2.26
N LEU A 96 19.73 0.93 -2.86
CA LEU A 96 20.77 1.92 -2.57
C LEU A 96 20.73 2.34 -1.09
N ILE A 97 19.55 2.61 -0.54
CA ILE A 97 19.41 2.97 0.87
C ILE A 97 19.73 1.77 1.76
N LYS A 98 19.29 0.56 1.42
CA LYS A 98 19.56 -0.65 2.19
C LYS A 98 21.06 -0.93 2.31
N VAL A 99 21.84 -0.75 1.25
CA VAL A 99 23.28 -1.09 1.26
C VAL A 99 24.20 0.06 1.71
N LEU A 100 23.80 1.33 1.55
CA LEU A 100 24.61 2.49 1.95
C LEU A 100 24.09 3.23 3.19
N GLY A 101 22.88 2.92 3.65
CA GLY A 101 22.21 3.63 4.73
C GLY A 101 22.17 5.14 4.45
N ARG A 102 22.49 5.93 5.49
CA ARG A 102 22.48 7.41 5.41
C ARG A 102 23.41 7.98 4.34
N LYS A 103 24.44 7.26 3.91
CA LYS A 103 25.36 7.73 2.85
C LYS A 103 24.68 7.84 1.48
N SER A 104 23.52 7.19 1.30
CA SER A 104 22.73 7.30 0.07
C SER A 104 21.86 8.57 -0.01
N TYR A 105 21.59 9.24 1.11
CA TYR A 105 20.51 10.22 1.17
C TYR A 105 20.71 11.42 0.26
N ASP A 106 21.93 11.92 0.08
CA ASP A 106 22.18 12.99 -0.91
C ASP A 106 21.81 12.56 -2.32
N THR A 107 22.18 11.33 -2.69
CA THR A 107 21.84 10.76 -3.99
C THR A 107 20.33 10.61 -4.15
N VAL A 108 19.63 10.11 -3.13
CA VAL A 108 18.17 9.91 -3.19
C VAL A 108 17.43 11.25 -3.17
N ILE A 109 17.87 12.23 -2.39
CA ILE A 109 17.32 13.60 -2.41
C ILE A 109 17.49 14.23 -3.79
N ASN A 110 18.61 14.00 -4.48
CA ASN A 110 18.78 14.48 -5.85
C ASN A 110 17.75 13.86 -6.80
N LEU A 111 17.30 12.62 -6.58
CA LEU A 111 16.18 12.03 -7.33
C LEU A 111 14.86 12.76 -7.02
N VAL A 112 14.59 13.09 -5.74
CA VAL A 112 13.40 13.86 -5.34
C VAL A 112 13.34 15.23 -6.04
N LEU A 113 14.50 15.90 -6.16
CA LEU A 113 14.62 17.24 -6.77
C LEU A 113 14.66 17.22 -8.30
N ASN A 114 14.88 16.06 -8.92
CA ASN A 114 15.02 15.97 -10.37
C ASN A 114 13.65 16.01 -11.07
N GLU A 115 13.29 17.18 -11.59
CA GLU A 115 12.02 17.40 -12.31
C GLU A 115 11.93 16.68 -13.67
N THR A 116 13.03 16.10 -14.19
CA THR A 116 12.96 15.28 -15.40
C THR A 116 12.50 13.84 -15.12
N LEU A 117 12.48 13.42 -13.86
CA LEU A 117 11.97 12.11 -13.46
C LEU A 117 10.45 12.13 -13.33
N SER A 118 9.82 10.96 -13.48
CA SER A 118 8.38 10.82 -13.28
C SER A 118 7.99 11.16 -11.84
N THR A 119 6.76 11.63 -11.66
CA THR A 119 6.18 11.88 -10.33
C THR A 119 6.26 10.64 -9.44
N GLU A 120 6.00 9.46 -10.01
CA GLU A 120 6.04 8.17 -9.30
C GLU A 120 7.46 7.86 -8.77
N THR A 121 8.50 8.02 -9.58
CA THR A 121 9.89 7.80 -9.13
C THR A 121 10.29 8.77 -8.02
N ARG A 122 9.87 10.03 -8.12
CA ARG A 122 10.14 11.05 -7.09
C ARG A 122 9.36 10.75 -5.80
N ALA A 123 8.10 10.35 -5.90
CA ALA A 123 7.29 9.91 -4.77
C ALA A 123 7.92 8.70 -4.07
N LYS A 124 8.39 7.71 -4.85
CA LYS A 124 9.13 6.56 -4.33
C LYS A 124 10.38 6.97 -3.57
N ALA A 125 11.18 7.89 -4.10
CA ALA A 125 12.35 8.42 -3.39
C ALA A 125 11.98 9.04 -2.03
N ILE A 126 10.90 9.84 -1.98
CA ILE A 126 10.38 10.39 -0.72
C ILE A 126 9.93 9.28 0.22
N LYS A 127 9.16 8.31 -0.28
CA LYS A 127 8.66 7.17 0.50
C LYS A 127 9.79 6.38 1.12
N SER A 128 10.82 6.04 0.34
CA SER A 128 11.96 5.29 0.84
C SER A 128 12.76 6.11 1.85
N ILE A 129 12.97 7.42 1.64
CA ILE A 129 13.56 8.28 2.68
C ILE A 129 12.72 8.21 3.96
N ALA A 130 11.40 8.37 3.88
CA ALA A 130 10.49 8.37 5.02
C ALA A 130 10.62 7.07 5.84
N VAL A 131 10.48 5.91 5.18
CA VAL A 131 10.56 4.59 5.80
C VAL A 131 11.91 4.38 6.50
N TYR A 132 13.02 4.54 5.78
CA TYR A 132 14.35 4.21 6.31
C TYR A 132 14.84 5.22 7.36
N SER A 133 14.42 6.48 7.27
CA SER A 133 14.76 7.49 8.27
C SER A 133 13.74 7.60 9.40
N LYS A 134 12.60 6.90 9.33
CA LYS A 134 11.46 7.01 10.26
C LYS A 134 10.92 8.45 10.38
N GLN A 135 11.14 9.26 9.36
CA GLN A 135 10.63 10.62 9.27
C GLN A 135 9.25 10.57 8.61
N PRO A 136 8.24 11.28 9.14
CA PRO A 136 6.88 11.15 8.64
C PRO A 136 6.65 12.00 7.38
N PHE A 137 7.57 11.99 6.42
CA PHE A 137 7.47 12.82 5.19
C PHE A 137 6.30 12.42 4.29
N ASP A 138 5.74 11.25 4.52
CA ASP A 138 4.62 10.65 3.81
C ASP A 138 3.35 10.52 4.66
N ARG A 139 3.31 11.16 5.85
CA ARG A 139 2.09 11.23 6.66
C ARG A 139 0.91 11.72 5.84
N ASP A 140 -0.28 11.20 6.12
CA ASP A 140 -1.53 11.50 5.40
C ASP A 140 -1.53 11.12 3.91
N PHE A 141 -0.47 10.49 3.39
CA PHE A 141 -0.48 9.99 2.02
C PHE A 141 -0.95 8.54 1.96
N PRO A 142 -1.49 8.11 0.81
CA PRO A 142 -1.72 6.70 0.54
C PRO A 142 -0.44 5.89 0.73
N LYS A 143 -0.58 4.62 1.14
CA LYS A 143 0.57 3.70 1.32
C LYS A 143 1.42 3.59 0.07
N ASP A 144 0.78 3.50 -1.10
CA ASP A 144 1.43 3.41 -2.40
C ASP A 144 1.79 4.81 -2.95
N PRO A 145 3.09 5.10 -3.17
CA PRO A 145 3.55 6.37 -3.73
C PRO A 145 3.10 6.64 -5.17
N GLY A 146 2.63 5.63 -5.92
CA GLY A 146 2.08 5.81 -7.26
C GLY A 146 0.85 6.72 -7.33
N TYR A 147 0.12 6.86 -6.22
CA TYR A 147 -1.06 7.74 -6.12
C TYR A 147 -0.75 9.14 -5.59
N TRP A 148 0.52 9.46 -5.35
CA TRP A 148 0.89 10.75 -4.80
C TRP A 148 0.92 11.82 -5.88
N LYS A 149 0.61 13.04 -5.47
CA LYS A 149 0.63 14.21 -6.36
C LYS A 149 1.80 15.10 -6.01
N ILE A 150 2.41 15.68 -7.04
CA ILE A 150 3.64 16.48 -6.92
C ILE A 150 3.44 17.69 -5.99
N GLU A 151 2.26 18.30 -6.01
CA GLU A 151 1.90 19.44 -5.17
C GLU A 151 1.90 19.12 -3.66
N ASN A 152 1.81 17.84 -3.30
CA ASN A 152 1.81 17.43 -1.90
C ASN A 152 3.24 17.15 -1.40
N PHE A 153 4.23 17.02 -2.28
CA PHE A 153 5.58 16.61 -1.86
C PHE A 153 6.18 17.56 -0.83
N ARG A 154 6.62 17.00 0.31
CA ARG A 154 7.21 17.75 1.43
C ARG A 154 8.70 18.04 1.21
N ILE A 155 9.04 18.59 0.04
CA ILE A 155 10.44 18.85 -0.37
C ILE A 155 11.16 19.75 0.63
N ASP A 156 10.51 20.83 1.07
CA ASP A 156 11.12 21.78 2.02
C ASP A 156 11.48 21.12 3.37
N GLU A 157 10.65 20.19 3.85
CA GLU A 157 10.94 19.44 5.08
C GLU A 157 12.14 18.52 4.91
N ILE A 158 12.24 17.83 3.76
CA ILE A 158 13.37 16.96 3.43
C ILE A 158 14.67 17.76 3.34
N LEU A 159 14.65 18.94 2.71
CA LEU A 159 15.83 19.82 2.61
C LEU A 159 16.23 20.40 3.96
N ASN A 160 15.27 20.72 4.83
CA ASN A 160 15.57 21.13 6.20
C ASN A 160 16.18 19.98 7.01
N TRP A 161 15.64 18.77 6.88
CA TRP A 161 16.17 17.56 7.50
C TRP A 161 17.60 17.22 7.02
N GLN A 162 17.88 17.41 5.73
CA GLN A 162 19.23 17.31 5.16
C GLN A 162 20.21 18.26 5.87
N LYS A 163 19.85 19.54 6.03
CA LYS A 163 20.67 20.54 6.74
C LYS A 163 20.91 20.19 8.21
N GLN A 164 20.03 19.38 8.82
CA GLN A 164 20.13 18.92 10.20
C GLN A 164 20.94 17.63 10.36
N GLY A 165 21.49 17.08 9.27
CA GLY A 165 22.39 15.93 9.29
C GLY A 165 21.68 14.56 9.31
N TYR A 166 20.50 14.47 8.68
CA TYR A 166 19.74 13.22 8.50
C TYR A 166 19.43 12.46 9.80
N LYS A 167 18.98 13.16 10.83
CA LYS A 167 18.59 12.52 12.09
C LYS A 167 17.37 11.63 11.87
N ASP A 168 17.42 10.39 12.34
CA ASP A 168 16.25 9.53 12.28
C ASP A 168 15.10 10.14 13.10
N GLY A 169 13.88 9.97 12.61
CA GLY A 169 12.68 10.33 13.32
C GLY A 169 12.33 9.32 14.40
N VAL A 170 11.35 9.68 15.24
CA VAL A 170 10.75 8.77 16.23
C VAL A 170 9.60 7.95 15.64
N GLY A 171 9.34 8.09 14.34
CA GLY A 171 8.15 7.58 13.68
C GLY A 171 6.92 8.45 13.90
N TYR A 172 5.75 7.93 13.50
CA TYR A 172 4.46 8.56 13.71
C TYR A 172 4.07 8.55 15.19
N GLU A 173 3.35 9.58 15.62
CA GLU A 173 2.71 9.58 16.94
C GLU A 173 1.56 8.57 16.94
N LYS A 174 1.56 7.68 17.93
CA LYS A 174 0.55 6.62 18.01
C LYS A 174 -0.87 7.23 17.97
N PRO A 175 -1.73 6.82 17.03
CA PRO A 175 -3.06 7.39 16.90
C PRO A 175 -3.93 7.20 18.14
N THR A 176 -4.85 8.13 18.36
CA THR A 176 -5.82 8.05 19.45
C THR A 176 -6.91 7.04 19.12
N ILE A 177 -7.08 6.04 19.97
CA ILE A 177 -8.08 4.97 19.81
C ILE A 177 -9.20 5.09 20.84
N HIS A 178 -10.41 4.66 20.48
CA HIS A 178 -11.54 4.70 21.40
C HIS A 178 -11.47 3.58 22.47
N PRO A 179 -11.78 3.85 23.76
CA PRO A 179 -11.68 2.87 24.83
C PRO A 179 -12.50 1.58 24.64
N SER A 180 -13.61 1.65 23.90
CA SER A 180 -14.47 0.49 23.64
C SER A 180 -13.78 -0.63 22.87
N LEU A 181 -12.68 -0.38 22.15
CA LEU A 181 -11.91 -1.46 21.51
C LEU A 181 -11.39 -2.49 22.53
N LYS A 182 -11.10 -2.04 23.76
CA LYS A 182 -10.61 -2.89 24.86
C LYS A 182 -11.74 -3.51 25.69
N ASN A 183 -12.93 -2.92 25.69
CA ASN A 183 -14.07 -3.37 26.47
C ASN A 183 -15.38 -3.17 25.68
N PRO A 184 -15.59 -3.98 24.62
CA PRO A 184 -16.74 -3.82 23.73
C PRO A 184 -18.03 -4.29 24.41
N LYS A 185 -19.10 -3.51 24.25
CA LYS A 185 -20.42 -3.78 24.84
C LYS A 185 -21.47 -4.05 23.77
N THR A 186 -21.52 -3.23 22.72
CA THR A 186 -22.49 -3.35 21.63
C THR A 186 -22.03 -4.37 20.58
N GLU A 187 -22.94 -4.79 19.69
CA GLU A 187 -22.58 -5.69 18.57
C GLU A 187 -21.60 -5.04 17.60
N LEU A 188 -21.75 -3.74 17.32
CA LEU A 188 -20.78 -2.97 16.55
C LEU A 188 -19.41 -2.99 17.24
N GLU A 189 -19.33 -2.65 18.52
CA GLU A 189 -18.06 -2.61 19.25
C GLU A 189 -17.36 -3.98 19.28
N LYS A 190 -18.13 -5.08 19.39
CA LYS A 190 -17.58 -6.43 19.34
C LYS A 190 -17.02 -6.78 17.95
N ALA A 191 -17.74 -6.43 16.88
CA ALA A 191 -17.26 -6.64 15.51
C ALA A 191 -15.99 -5.83 15.24
N VAL A 192 -15.98 -4.55 15.63
CA VAL A 192 -14.82 -3.66 15.48
C VAL A 192 -13.63 -4.13 16.34
N SER A 193 -13.86 -4.62 17.56
CA SER A 193 -12.78 -5.16 18.42
C SER A 193 -12.11 -6.39 17.78
N LYS A 194 -12.87 -7.25 17.10
CA LYS A 194 -12.31 -8.35 16.30
C LYS A 194 -11.49 -7.83 15.11
N LEU A 195 -11.99 -6.80 14.42
CA LEU A 195 -11.25 -6.14 13.34
C LEU A 195 -9.93 -5.55 13.86
N ASP A 196 -9.93 -4.79 14.95
CA ASP A 196 -8.68 -4.25 15.53
C ASP A 196 -7.72 -5.36 15.96
N ALA A 197 -8.22 -6.50 16.46
CA ALA A 197 -7.36 -7.63 16.80
C ALA A 197 -6.68 -8.26 15.58
N LEU A 198 -7.38 -8.34 14.44
CA LEU A 198 -6.79 -8.76 13.16
C LEU A 198 -5.73 -7.75 12.72
N LEU A 199 -6.11 -6.48 12.62
CA LEU A 199 -5.22 -5.40 12.19
C LEU A 199 -4.00 -5.23 13.10
N LYS A 200 -4.15 -5.50 14.40
CA LYS A 200 -3.06 -5.45 15.35
C LYS A 200 -1.99 -6.50 15.05
N LYS A 201 -2.36 -7.70 14.62
CA LYS A 201 -1.39 -8.74 14.23
C LYS A 201 -0.54 -8.26 13.06
N GLU A 202 -1.19 -7.72 12.02
CA GLU A 202 -0.50 -7.12 10.87
C GLU A 202 0.50 -6.04 11.31
N ARG A 203 0.06 -5.11 12.17
CA ARG A 203 0.94 -4.04 12.70
C ARG A 203 2.10 -4.57 13.56
N GLU A 204 1.96 -5.75 14.17
CA GLU A 204 3.02 -6.39 14.97
C GLU A 204 4.01 -7.17 14.09
N GLU A 205 3.59 -7.60 12.89
CA GLU A 205 4.45 -8.29 11.92
C GLU A 205 5.30 -7.31 11.11
N ASP A 206 4.68 -6.29 10.51
CA ASP A 206 5.38 -5.24 9.78
C ASP A 206 4.62 -3.91 9.86
N GLN A 207 5.31 -2.85 10.25
CA GLN A 207 4.73 -1.52 10.32
C GLN A 207 5.72 -0.47 9.84
N ASP A 208 5.27 0.28 8.86
CA ASP A 208 5.91 1.51 8.46
C ASP A 208 5.82 2.57 9.58
N LEU A 209 6.96 2.92 10.15
CA LEU A 209 7.03 3.92 11.21
C LEU A 209 6.87 5.35 10.70
N SER A 210 6.95 5.62 9.40
CA SER A 210 6.78 6.97 8.85
C SER A 210 5.32 7.38 8.69
N ASN A 211 4.42 6.42 8.43
CA ASN A 211 3.00 6.68 8.21
C ASN A 211 2.14 5.55 8.81
N PRO A 212 1.19 5.85 9.72
CA PRO A 212 0.39 4.82 10.35
C PRO A 212 -0.48 4.08 9.34
N SER A 213 -0.44 2.75 9.40
CA SER A 213 -1.39 1.86 8.72
C SER A 213 -2.11 0.93 9.66
N ASN A 214 -3.24 0.42 9.21
CA ASN A 214 -4.06 -0.57 9.90
C ASN A 214 -4.57 -0.09 11.28
N TRP A 215 -4.77 1.21 11.52
CA TRP A 215 -5.34 1.70 12.79
C TRP A 215 -6.85 1.96 12.69
N LEU A 216 -7.56 1.77 13.79
CA LEU A 216 -8.93 2.26 13.98
C LEU A 216 -8.90 3.40 15.01
N VAL A 217 -9.23 4.61 14.58
CA VAL A 217 -8.98 5.85 15.35
C VAL A 217 -10.26 6.63 15.59
N VAL A 218 -10.23 7.51 16.60
CA VAL A 218 -11.27 8.54 16.74
C VAL A 218 -11.09 9.56 15.62
N ALA A 219 -12.12 9.76 14.80
CA ALA A 219 -12.06 10.66 13.65
C ALA A 219 -12.01 12.13 14.06
N ASN A 220 -11.51 12.96 13.14
CA ASN A 220 -11.61 14.40 13.27
C ASN A 220 -13.07 14.85 13.12
N GLU A 221 -13.58 15.63 14.08
CA GLU A 221 -14.98 16.11 14.06
C GLU A 221 -15.34 16.88 12.79
N ASN A 222 -14.40 17.63 12.19
CA ASN A 222 -14.66 18.34 10.95
C ASN A 222 -14.90 17.39 9.77
N GLN A 223 -14.17 16.27 9.70
CA GLN A 223 -14.39 15.26 8.66
C GLN A 223 -15.77 14.63 8.79
N ILE A 224 -16.17 14.30 10.02
CA ILE A 224 -17.51 13.78 10.32
C ILE A 224 -18.59 14.79 9.94
N ASN A 225 -18.41 16.07 10.29
CA ASN A 225 -19.34 17.14 9.93
C ASN A 225 -19.50 17.29 8.41
N GLU A 226 -18.41 17.22 7.64
CA GLU A 226 -18.47 17.27 6.17
C GLU A 226 -19.19 16.05 5.58
N ILE A 227 -18.99 14.86 6.14
CA ILE A 227 -19.70 13.64 5.74
C ILE A 227 -21.21 13.79 6.02
N GLN A 228 -21.58 14.24 7.22
CA GLN A 228 -22.99 14.40 7.61
C GLN A 228 -23.72 15.52 6.85
N LYS A 229 -23.00 16.50 6.30
CA LYS A 229 -23.58 17.48 5.35
C LYS A 229 -23.96 16.85 4.01
N LYS A 230 -23.30 15.76 3.62
CA LYS A 230 -23.53 15.08 2.33
C LYS A 230 -24.55 13.96 2.45
N TRP A 231 -24.51 13.19 3.53
CA TRP A 231 -25.29 11.96 3.66
C TRP A 231 -25.89 11.79 5.04
N ILE A 232 -27.10 11.22 5.08
CA ILE A 232 -27.70 10.67 6.29
C ILE A 232 -27.24 9.21 6.38
N LEU A 233 -26.27 8.95 7.24
CA LEU A 233 -25.70 7.61 7.41
C LEU A 233 -26.47 6.79 8.46
N PRO A 234 -26.52 5.45 8.33
CA PRO A 234 -27.00 4.56 9.39
C PRO A 234 -26.21 4.78 10.68
N GLU A 235 -26.87 4.70 11.83
CA GLU A 235 -26.28 4.98 13.13
C GLU A 235 -25.02 4.15 13.39
N ASN A 236 -25.04 2.84 13.08
CA ASN A 236 -23.88 1.97 13.27
C ASN A 236 -22.68 2.41 12.42
N TYR A 237 -22.90 2.80 11.16
CA TYR A 237 -21.82 3.24 10.29
C TYR A 237 -21.29 4.62 10.69
N LEU A 238 -22.17 5.54 11.11
CA LEU A 238 -21.75 6.84 11.65
C LEU A 238 -20.92 6.69 12.92
N LEU A 239 -21.36 5.86 13.88
CA LEU A 239 -20.61 5.58 15.11
C LEU A 239 -19.26 4.92 14.81
N PHE A 240 -19.22 4.06 13.79
CA PHE A 240 -17.98 3.46 13.31
C PHE A 240 -17.00 4.52 12.81
N LEU A 241 -17.43 5.40 11.92
CA LEU A 241 -16.58 6.48 11.42
C LEU A 241 -16.14 7.42 12.55
N GLN A 242 -17.01 7.75 13.50
CA GLN A 242 -16.66 8.67 14.59
C GLN A 242 -15.59 8.09 15.53
N ASN A 243 -15.74 6.82 15.93
CA ASN A 243 -14.95 6.26 17.03
C ASN A 243 -13.86 5.28 16.59
N PHE A 244 -13.99 4.74 15.38
CA PHE A 244 -13.19 3.63 14.88
C PHE A 244 -12.80 3.82 13.40
N SER A 245 -12.65 5.06 12.96
CA SER A 245 -12.27 5.39 11.58
C SER A 245 -11.00 4.65 11.17
N PRO A 246 -11.04 3.87 10.09
CA PRO A 246 -9.85 3.32 9.45
C PRO A 246 -8.80 4.38 9.10
N VAL A 247 -7.53 4.03 9.29
CA VAL A 247 -6.36 4.76 8.78
C VAL A 247 -5.49 3.77 8.01
N ASN A 248 -5.49 3.91 6.68
CA ASN A 248 -4.78 3.04 5.73
C ASN A 248 -4.98 1.55 6.09
N VAL A 249 -6.23 1.13 6.26
CA VAL A 249 -6.58 -0.27 6.58
C VAL A 249 -6.59 -1.08 5.30
N PHE A 250 -5.79 -2.13 5.27
CA PHE A 250 -5.73 -3.12 4.20
C PHE A 250 -5.83 -4.53 4.79
N ILE A 251 -6.76 -5.34 4.27
CA ILE A 251 -7.00 -6.71 4.71
C ILE A 251 -6.61 -7.65 3.56
N ASP A 252 -5.51 -8.37 3.73
CA ASP A 252 -5.03 -9.36 2.77
C ASP A 252 -5.54 -10.75 3.16
N LYS A 253 -6.61 -11.21 2.49
CA LYS A 253 -7.21 -12.53 2.71
C LYS A 253 -7.61 -13.14 1.39
N ASP A 254 -7.59 -14.47 1.30
CA ASP A 254 -7.97 -15.22 0.09
C ASP A 254 -9.36 -14.85 -0.47
N ALA A 255 -10.29 -14.42 0.39
CA ALA A 255 -11.62 -13.96 -0.02
C ALA A 255 -11.60 -12.65 -0.84
N PHE A 256 -10.50 -11.89 -0.75
CA PHE A 256 -10.26 -10.63 -1.44
C PHE A 256 -8.96 -10.78 -2.24
N PHE A 257 -9.06 -11.24 -3.49
CA PHE A 257 -7.87 -11.59 -4.31
C PHE A 257 -6.85 -10.45 -4.45
N GLN A 258 -7.29 -9.18 -4.39
CA GLN A 258 -6.42 -8.00 -4.44
C GLN A 258 -6.28 -7.29 -3.07
N GLY A 259 -6.71 -7.96 -2.00
CA GLY A 259 -6.94 -7.40 -0.68
C GLY A 259 -8.09 -6.39 -0.64
N LEU A 260 -8.56 -6.09 0.57
CA LEU A 260 -9.65 -5.15 0.82
C LEU A 260 -9.14 -3.89 1.50
N THR A 261 -9.38 -2.73 0.90
CA THR A 261 -9.14 -1.41 1.49
C THR A 261 -10.40 -0.92 2.18
N LEU A 262 -10.34 -0.67 3.49
CA LEU A 262 -11.49 -0.18 4.26
C LEU A 262 -11.36 1.33 4.50
N TYR A 263 -12.37 2.10 4.12
CA TYR A 263 -12.31 3.56 4.15
C TYR A 263 -12.71 4.15 5.49
N GLY A 264 -12.03 5.22 5.87
CA GLY A 264 -12.31 6.01 7.06
C GLY A 264 -12.85 7.39 6.73
N ALA A 265 -13.06 8.20 7.78
CA ALA A 265 -13.61 9.54 7.63
C ALA A 265 -12.71 10.46 6.78
N ALA A 266 -11.40 10.22 6.77
CA ALA A 266 -10.43 11.05 6.07
C ALA A 266 -10.47 10.89 4.54
N ASP A 267 -10.89 9.73 4.03
CA ASP A 267 -10.82 9.39 2.61
C ASP A 267 -12.17 9.01 1.99
N LEU A 268 -13.21 8.77 2.80
CA LEU A 268 -14.56 8.38 2.33
C LEU A 268 -15.09 9.25 1.18
N ILE A 269 -15.10 10.57 1.34
CA ILE A 269 -15.65 11.49 0.32
C ILE A 269 -14.84 11.42 -0.97
N LYS A 270 -13.50 11.38 -0.85
CA LYS A 270 -12.59 11.33 -1.99
C LYS A 270 -12.78 10.02 -2.75
N ASN A 271 -12.79 8.89 -2.04
CA ASN A 271 -12.93 7.57 -2.66
C ASN A 271 -14.32 7.39 -3.29
N GLN A 272 -15.40 7.81 -2.61
CA GLN A 272 -16.74 7.86 -3.20
C GLN A 272 -16.77 8.63 -4.52
N SER A 273 -16.07 9.76 -4.59
CA SER A 273 -16.01 10.59 -5.80
C SER A 273 -15.29 9.87 -6.94
N GLY A 274 -14.30 9.03 -6.64
CA GLY A 274 -13.57 8.22 -7.63
C GLY A 274 -14.46 7.19 -8.35
N TYR A 275 -15.52 6.73 -7.69
CA TYR A 275 -16.48 5.79 -8.28
C TYR A 275 -17.68 6.47 -8.95
N SER A 276 -18.19 7.53 -8.31
CA SER A 276 -19.46 8.13 -8.74
C SER A 276 -19.30 9.26 -9.75
N LEU A 277 -18.11 9.85 -9.90
CA LEU A 277 -17.87 10.98 -10.81
C LEU A 277 -16.96 10.62 -11.97
N ASN A 278 -17.25 11.19 -13.13
CA ASN A 278 -16.34 11.19 -14.27
C ASN A 278 -15.13 12.08 -13.95
N GLY A 279 -13.93 11.51 -13.97
CA GLY A 279 -12.69 12.24 -13.62
C GLY A 279 -12.32 13.40 -14.55
N ILE A 280 -12.92 13.50 -15.74
CA ILE A 280 -12.69 14.58 -16.71
C ILE A 280 -13.76 15.67 -16.58
N THR A 281 -15.04 15.29 -16.52
CA THR A 281 -16.15 16.25 -16.52
C THR A 281 -16.60 16.66 -15.11
N GLY A 282 -16.28 15.87 -14.09
CA GLY A 282 -16.78 16.01 -12.73
C GLY A 282 -18.27 15.67 -12.57
N GLU A 283 -18.93 15.19 -13.63
CA GLU A 283 -20.34 14.82 -13.61
C GLU A 283 -20.54 13.43 -13.00
N VAL A 284 -21.66 13.23 -12.31
CA VAL A 284 -22.03 11.91 -11.77
C VAL A 284 -22.31 10.93 -12.90
N PHE A 285 -21.76 9.72 -12.84
CA PHE A 285 -22.11 8.65 -13.78
C PHE A 285 -23.60 8.33 -13.70
N LYS A 286 -24.27 8.31 -14.85
CA LYS A 286 -25.75 8.16 -14.91
C LYS A 286 -26.24 6.84 -14.33
N ASP A 287 -25.41 5.81 -14.36
CA ASP A 287 -25.68 4.47 -13.87
C ASP A 287 -25.22 4.23 -12.42
N TRP A 288 -24.60 5.24 -11.77
CA TRP A 288 -24.23 5.14 -10.35
C TRP A 288 -25.45 5.43 -9.44
N PRO A 289 -25.83 4.52 -8.52
CA PRO A 289 -26.91 4.78 -7.57
C PRO A 289 -26.54 5.90 -6.59
N THR A 290 -27.36 6.96 -6.53
CA THR A 290 -27.06 8.15 -5.69
C THR A 290 -27.08 7.86 -4.18
N ASN A 291 -27.74 6.77 -3.78
CA ASN A 291 -27.85 6.26 -2.41
C ASN A 291 -26.74 5.27 -2.04
N TYR A 292 -25.82 4.94 -2.95
CA TYR A 292 -24.73 4.00 -2.67
C TYR A 292 -23.47 4.76 -2.29
N ILE A 293 -23.01 4.53 -1.06
CA ILE A 293 -21.77 5.11 -0.54
C ILE A 293 -20.73 4.01 -0.44
N VAL A 294 -19.63 4.13 -1.19
CA VAL A 294 -18.51 3.19 -1.18
C VAL A 294 -17.78 3.30 0.16
N ILE A 295 -17.76 2.22 0.93
CA ILE A 295 -17.15 2.14 2.26
C ILE A 295 -15.85 1.32 2.27
N ALA A 296 -15.62 0.54 1.22
CA ALA A 296 -14.42 -0.24 0.99
C ALA A 296 -14.32 -0.60 -0.51
N ASP A 297 -13.15 -1.05 -0.95
CA ASP A 297 -12.98 -1.72 -2.24
C ASP A 297 -12.01 -2.91 -2.16
N SER A 298 -12.16 -3.86 -3.08
CA SER A 298 -11.18 -4.92 -3.31
C SER A 298 -10.73 -4.90 -4.76
N GLY A 299 -9.55 -4.33 -5.03
CA GLY A 299 -9.03 -4.25 -6.38
C GLY A 299 -9.96 -3.48 -7.32
N ALA A 300 -10.48 -2.34 -6.84
CA ALA A 300 -11.50 -1.52 -7.48
C ALA A 300 -12.94 -2.06 -7.50
N ASP A 301 -13.23 -3.28 -7.01
CA ASP A 301 -14.61 -3.75 -6.80
C ASP A 301 -15.20 -3.07 -5.54
N PRO A 302 -16.21 -2.18 -5.66
CA PRO A 302 -16.67 -1.38 -4.52
C PRO A 302 -17.60 -2.17 -3.61
N PHE A 303 -17.47 -1.98 -2.30
CA PHE A 303 -18.48 -2.34 -1.31
C PHE A 303 -19.23 -1.08 -0.88
N CYS A 304 -20.53 -1.05 -1.13
CA CYS A 304 -21.38 0.12 -0.95
C CYS A 304 -22.43 -0.11 0.14
N ILE A 305 -22.57 0.84 1.06
CA ILE A 305 -23.72 0.88 1.96
C ILE A 305 -24.88 1.61 1.27
N ASP A 306 -26.08 1.00 1.29
CA ASP A 306 -27.29 1.61 0.75
C ASP A 306 -27.99 2.48 1.79
N ILE A 307 -27.79 3.80 1.70
CA ILE A 307 -28.38 4.75 2.66
C ILE A 307 -29.87 5.05 2.42
N ALA A 308 -30.49 4.46 1.40
CA ALA A 308 -31.94 4.52 1.20
C ALA A 308 -32.67 3.36 1.90
N ASP A 309 -32.00 2.24 2.20
CA ASP A 309 -32.56 1.06 2.87
C ASP A 309 -32.04 0.93 4.31
N ILE A 310 -32.13 2.04 5.06
CA ILE A 310 -31.79 2.06 6.49
C ILE A 310 -32.88 1.31 7.26
N THR A 311 -32.50 0.17 7.82
CA THR A 311 -33.31 -0.61 8.76
C THR A 311 -32.93 -0.22 10.20
N ILE A 312 -33.13 -1.09 11.20
CA ILE A 312 -32.86 -0.79 12.62
C ILE A 312 -31.37 -0.42 12.80
N ASN A 313 -31.08 0.89 12.77
CA ASN A 313 -29.77 1.53 12.96
C ASN A 313 -28.67 1.14 11.95
N ASP A 314 -29.01 0.40 10.90
CA ASP A 314 -28.05 -0.21 9.98
C ASP A 314 -28.62 -0.33 8.55
N ALA A 315 -27.78 -0.65 7.56
CA ALA A 315 -28.18 -0.78 6.16
C ALA A 315 -27.42 -1.91 5.45
N PRO A 316 -28.02 -2.52 4.40
CA PRO A 316 -27.37 -3.58 3.64
C PRO A 316 -26.16 -3.07 2.86
N ILE A 317 -25.19 -3.99 2.64
CA ILE A 317 -24.00 -3.75 1.84
C ILE A 317 -24.12 -4.47 0.51
N TYR A 318 -23.81 -3.77 -0.58
CA TYR A 318 -23.78 -4.28 -1.94
C TYR A 318 -22.36 -4.26 -2.50
N THR A 319 -22.06 -5.14 -3.44
CA THR A 319 -20.80 -5.14 -4.19
C THR A 319 -21.05 -5.26 -5.69
N SER A 320 -20.06 -4.88 -6.50
CA SER A 320 -20.11 -5.01 -7.96
C SER A 320 -18.72 -5.25 -8.52
N THR A 321 -18.64 -5.89 -9.69
CA THR A 321 -17.36 -6.11 -10.38
C THR A 321 -17.03 -4.92 -11.27
N HIS A 322 -15.88 -4.29 -11.04
CA HIS A 322 -15.38 -3.22 -11.90
C HIS A 322 -14.99 -3.76 -13.28
N GLY A 323 -14.98 -2.88 -14.29
CA GLY A 323 -14.53 -3.24 -15.64
C GLY A 323 -15.50 -4.10 -16.45
N ALA A 324 -16.67 -4.46 -15.91
CA ALA A 324 -17.72 -5.21 -16.62
C ALA A 324 -18.50 -4.38 -17.66
N GLY A 325 -18.18 -3.09 -17.82
CA GLY A 325 -18.81 -2.17 -18.77
C GLY A 325 -20.10 -1.50 -18.27
N LYS A 326 -20.68 -1.98 -17.16
CA LYS A 326 -21.78 -1.37 -16.41
C LYS A 326 -21.73 -1.84 -14.96
N TRP A 327 -22.28 -1.06 -14.05
CA TRP A 327 -22.43 -1.47 -12.65
C TRP A 327 -23.62 -2.42 -12.48
N GLU A 328 -23.37 -3.60 -11.93
CA GLU A 328 -24.38 -4.58 -11.53
C GLU A 328 -24.14 -4.94 -10.08
N PHE A 329 -24.97 -4.39 -9.18
CA PHE A 329 -24.80 -4.57 -7.75
C PHE A 329 -25.52 -5.82 -7.24
N GLU A 330 -24.83 -6.62 -6.45
CA GLU A 330 -25.37 -7.75 -5.70
C GLU A 330 -25.19 -7.55 -4.20
N LYS A 331 -26.10 -8.15 -3.40
CA LYS A 331 -26.06 -7.99 -1.94
C LYS A 331 -24.91 -8.82 -1.37
N TYR A 332 -23.99 -8.16 -0.67
CA TYR A 332 -22.87 -8.79 0.02
C TYR A 332 -23.19 -9.08 1.49
N ALA A 333 -23.82 -8.14 2.21
CA ALA A 333 -24.17 -8.31 3.62
C ALA A 333 -25.54 -7.71 3.96
N GLY A 334 -26.17 -8.26 5.01
CA GLY A 334 -27.46 -7.80 5.51
C GLY A 334 -27.41 -6.46 6.25
N SER A 335 -26.25 -6.13 6.82
CA SER A 335 -25.99 -4.95 7.62
C SER A 335 -24.50 -4.58 7.54
N PHE A 336 -24.14 -3.35 7.92
CA PHE A 336 -22.74 -2.93 8.08
C PHE A 336 -22.03 -3.75 9.16
N VAL A 337 -22.70 -4.07 10.27
CA VAL A 337 -22.12 -4.93 11.32
C VAL A 337 -21.80 -6.33 10.80
N ASP A 338 -22.66 -6.91 9.95
CA ASP A 338 -22.38 -8.22 9.34
C ASP A 338 -21.26 -8.13 8.30
N PHE A 339 -21.17 -7.03 7.55
CA PHE A 339 -20.01 -6.77 6.70
C PHE A 339 -18.69 -6.78 7.50
N LEU A 340 -18.64 -6.07 8.63
CA LEU A 340 -17.47 -6.09 9.52
C LEU A 340 -17.13 -7.50 10.01
N LYS A 341 -18.12 -8.34 10.31
CA LYS A 341 -17.87 -9.75 10.68
C LYS A 341 -17.27 -10.50 9.51
N ASN A 342 -17.89 -10.41 8.33
CA ASN A 342 -17.46 -11.13 7.12
C ASN A 342 -16.01 -10.82 6.72
N ILE A 343 -15.56 -9.56 6.82
CA ILE A 343 -14.16 -9.22 6.50
C ILE A 343 -13.16 -9.70 7.57
N THR A 344 -13.64 -9.99 8.79
CA THR A 344 -12.79 -10.46 9.91
C THR A 344 -12.72 -11.97 10.07
N GLU A 345 -13.71 -12.71 9.55
CA GLU A 345 -13.70 -14.18 9.45
C GLU A 345 -12.75 -14.65 8.35
#